data_AF-A8F8X4-F1
#
_entry.id   AF-A8F8X4-F1
#
_cell.length_a   1.000
_cell.length_b   1.000
_cell.length_c   1.000
_cell.angle_alpha   90.00
_cell.angle_beta   90.00
_cell.angle_gamma   90.00
#
_symmetry.space_group_name_H-M   'P 1'
#
loop_
_entity.id
_entity.type
_entity.pdbx_description
1 polymer ?
#
loop_
_entity_poly.entity_id
_entity_poly.type
_entity_poly.pdbx_seq_one_letter_code
_entity_poly.pdbx_strand_id
1 'polypeptide(L)'
;MISIILVSAGLLLTFYGTVGLLRAKNTAQKLHFLGVSDTIGSVLIFTGIVINWYEVLAKIIMVSLITLITGPLISHIIARSIIQKEDRK
;
A
#
# COMPACT_ATOMS: atom_id res chain seq x y z
N MET A 1 1.35 22.78 10.01
CA MET A 1 2.69 22.15 10.16
C MET A 1 2.59 20.63 10.33
N ILE A 2 1.77 20.12 11.26
CA ILE A 2 1.55 18.65 11.46
C ILE A 2 1.26 17.90 10.15
N SER A 3 0.39 18.45 9.30
CA SER A 3 -0.04 17.78 8.07
C SER A 3 1.08 17.62 7.06
N ILE A 4 1.97 18.61 6.94
CA ILE A 4 3.14 18.54 6.06
C ILE A 4 4.05 17.41 6.53
N ILE A 5 4.29 17.31 7.83
CA ILE A 5 5.12 16.25 8.41
C ILE A 5 4.51 14.87 8.12
N LEU A 6 3.19 14.71 8.31
CA LEU A 6 2.49 13.45 8.02
C LEU A 6 2.56 13.06 6.54
N VAL A 7 2.29 14.01 5.64
CA VAL A 7 2.31 13.77 4.19
C VAL A 7 3.72 13.47 3.72
N SER A 8 4.73 14.23 4.18
CA SER A 8 6.13 13.98 3.83
C SER A 8 6.61 12.62 4.36
N ALA A 9 6.27 12.25 5.60
CA ALA A 9 6.60 10.94 6.14
C ALA A 9 5.93 9.80 5.35
N GLY A 10 4.64 9.97 5.00
CA GLY A 10 3.92 9.01 4.16
C GLY A 10 4.55 8.84 2.77
N LEU A 11 4.93 9.94 2.12
CA LEU A 11 5.66 9.94 0.85
C LEU A 11 6.99 9.19 0.94
N LEU A 12 7.78 9.43 1.98
CA LEU A 12 9.05 8.74 2.20
C LEU A 12 8.84 7.23 2.41
N LEU A 13 7.80 6.83 3.13
CA LEU A 13 7.42 5.43 3.34
C LEU A 13 6.97 4.76 2.03
N THR A 14 6.12 5.41 1.24
CA THR A 14 5.70 4.91 -0.07
C THR A 14 6.89 4.80 -1.03
N PHE A 15 7.80 5.78 -1.01
CA PHE A 15 9.01 5.73 -1.82
C PHE A 15 9.92 4.57 -1.40
N TYR A 16 10.17 4.42 -0.10
CA TYR A 16 10.95 3.31 0.45
C TYR A 16 10.33 1.95 0.12
N GLY A 17 9.01 1.81 0.28
CA GLY A 17 8.28 0.59 -0.07
C GLY A 17 8.35 0.27 -1.56
N THR A 18 8.29 1.28 -2.43
CA THR A 18 8.45 1.11 -3.88
C THR A 18 9.86 0.68 -4.26
N VAL A 19 10.89 1.29 -3.66
CA VAL A 19 12.29 0.89 -3.87
C VAL A 19 12.52 -0.54 -3.36
N GLY A 20 11.97 -0.89 -2.20
CA GLY A 20 12.02 -2.24 -1.63
C GLY A 20 11.34 -3.28 -2.53
N LEU A 21 10.21 -2.92 -3.14
CA LEU A 21 9.50 -3.74 -4.12
C LEU A 21 10.36 -4.04 -5.35
N LEU A 22 11.05 -3.03 -5.90
CA LEU A 22 11.92 -3.19 -7.07
C LEU A 22 13.15 -4.06 -6.78
N ARG A 23 13.69 -3.98 -5.56
CA ARG A 23 14.89 -4.75 -5.16
C ARG A 23 14.57 -6.18 -4.71
N ALA A 24 13.33 -6.48 -4.36
CA ALA A 24 12.92 -7.79 -3.86
C ALA A 24 13.01 -8.88 -4.93
N LYS A 25 13.76 -9.96 -4.64
CA LYS A 25 13.86 -11.13 -5.52
C LYS A 25 12.69 -12.10 -5.39
N ASN A 26 12.14 -12.24 -4.18
CA ASN A 26 11.04 -13.18 -3.89
C ASN A 26 9.67 -12.50 -3.94
N THR A 27 8.67 -13.19 -4.49
CA THR A 27 7.32 -12.66 -4.65
C THR A 27 6.63 -12.35 -3.31
N ALA A 28 6.83 -13.17 -2.28
CA ALA A 28 6.32 -12.89 -0.93
C ALA A 28 6.92 -11.59 -0.34
N GLN A 29 8.20 -11.34 -0.61
CA GLN A 29 8.87 -10.13 -0.16
C GLN A 29 8.39 -8.89 -0.93
N LYS A 30 8.09 -9.03 -2.23
CA LYS A 30 7.42 -7.99 -3.03
C LYS A 30 6.06 -7.62 -2.44
N LEU A 31 5.26 -8.62 -2.08
CA LEU A 31 3.94 -8.45 -1.45
C LEU A 31 4.01 -7.71 -0.11
N HIS A 32 4.98 -8.04 0.74
CA HIS A 32 5.18 -7.31 2.00
C HIS A 32 5.52 -5.83 1.77
N PHE A 33 6.47 -5.54 0.88
CA PHE A 33 6.84 -4.15 0.57
C PHE A 33 5.71 -3.37 -0.10
N LEU A 34 4.94 -4.02 -0.98
CA LEU A 34 3.76 -3.45 -1.60
C LEU A 34 2.70 -3.13 -0.53
N GLY A 35 2.40 -4.05 0.38
CA GLY A 35 1.42 -3.83 1.45
C GLY A 35 1.82 -2.68 2.38
N VAL A 36 3.08 -2.61 2.79
CA VAL A 36 3.59 -1.51 3.62
C VAL A 36 3.47 -0.16 2.89
N SER A 37 3.86 -0.12 1.61
CA SER A 37 3.77 1.08 0.78
C SER A 37 2.33 1.58 0.61
N ASP A 38 1.42 0.64 0.35
CA ASP A 38 0.04 0.93 -0.05
C ASP A 38 -0.87 1.19 1.16
N THR A 39 -0.64 0.51 2.30
CA THR A 39 -1.45 0.68 3.51
C THR A 39 -0.89 1.77 4.40
N ILE A 40 0.37 1.64 4.83
CA ILE A 40 0.95 2.56 5.82
C ILE A 40 1.25 3.91 5.19
N GLY A 41 1.79 3.91 3.96
CA GLY A 41 2.05 5.13 3.20
C GLY A 41 0.78 5.93 2.93
N SER A 42 -0.25 5.27 2.37
CA SER A 42 -1.53 5.92 2.07
C SER A 42 -2.24 6.41 3.32
N VAL A 43 -2.28 5.64 4.41
CA VAL A 43 -2.92 6.06 5.67
C VAL A 43 -2.27 7.32 6.26
N LEU A 44 -0.94 7.42 6.23
CA LEU A 44 -0.23 8.63 6.69
C LEU A 44 -0.59 9.86 5.84
N ILE A 45 -0.57 9.69 4.51
CA ILE A 45 -0.90 10.77 3.56
C ILE A 45 -2.35 11.22 3.75
N PHE A 46 -3.28 10.27 3.83
CA PHE A 46 -4.71 10.52 4.03
C PHE A 46 -4.98 11.25 5.35
N THR A 47 -4.36 10.80 6.44
CA THR A 47 -4.50 11.46 7.75
C THR A 47 -3.97 12.91 7.69
N GLY A 48 -2.86 13.14 7.00
CA GLY A 48 -2.33 14.50 6.80
C GLY A 48 -3.27 15.42 6.00
N ILE A 49 -3.94 14.87 4.98
CA ILE A 49 -4.90 15.60 4.14
C ILE A 49 -6.17 15.94 4.92
N VAL A 50 -6.76 14.97 5.63
CA VAL A 50 -8.01 15.15 6.41
C VAL A 50 -7.88 16.27 7.44
N ILE A 51 -6.70 16.45 8.03
CA ILE A 51 -6.45 17.51 9.03
C ILE A 51 -6.67 18.92 8.46
N ASN A 52 -6.41 19.17 7.18
CA ASN A 52 -6.68 20.47 6.57
C ASN A 52 -8.01 20.50 5.79
N TRP A 53 -8.46 19.35 5.27
CA TRP A 53 -9.61 19.26 4.37
C TRP A 53 -10.56 18.16 4.83
N TYR A 54 -11.35 18.45 5.86
CA TYR A 54 -12.29 17.49 6.45
C TYR A 54 -13.38 17.04 5.48
N GLU A 55 -13.78 17.89 4.53
CA GLU A 55 -14.82 17.59 3.53
C GLU A 55 -14.49 16.36 2.65
N VAL A 56 -13.21 16.02 2.55
CA VAL A 56 -12.72 14.92 1.70
C VAL A 56 -12.67 13.59 2.45
N LEU A 57 -12.99 13.57 3.76
CA LEU A 57 -12.90 12.40 4.63
C LEU A 57 -13.68 11.21 4.07
N ALA A 58 -14.92 11.43 3.59
CA ALA A 58 -15.76 10.37 3.05
C ALA A 58 -15.13 9.68 1.83
N LYS A 59 -14.50 10.47 0.94
CA LYS A 59 -13.80 9.94 -0.25
C LYS A 59 -12.56 9.14 0.14
N ILE A 60 -11.80 9.63 1.12
CA ILE A 60 -10.60 8.97 1.64
C ILE A 60 -10.94 7.63 2.30
N ILE A 61 -12.02 7.57 3.08
CA ILE A 61 -12.50 6.31 3.68
C ILE A 61 -12.87 5.31 2.58
N MET A 62 -13.59 5.77 1.54
CA MET A 62 -13.98 4.92 0.42
C MET A 62 -12.77 4.33 -0.31
N VAL A 63 -11.76 5.16 -0.62
CA VAL A 63 -10.50 4.69 -1.22
C VAL A 63 -9.75 3.74 -0.30
N SER A 64 -9.65 4.05 1.00
CA SER A 64 -8.95 3.20 1.97
C SER A 64 -9.57 1.80 2.07
N LEU A 65 -10.90 1.69 2.03
CA LEU A 65 -11.60 0.41 2.02
C LEU A 65 -11.30 -0.39 0.75
N ILE A 66 -11.33 0.27 -0.41
CA ILE A 66 -11.01 -0.39 -1.69
C ILE A 66 -9.57 -0.92 -1.66
N THR A 67 -8.60 -0.11 -1.23
CA THR A 67 -7.20 -0.51 -1.10
C THR A 67 -7.03 -1.67 -0.11
N LEU A 68 -7.73 -1.63 1.03
CA LEU A 68 -7.67 -2.68 2.05
C LEU A 68 -8.16 -4.04 1.52
N ILE A 69 -9.17 -4.06 0.65
CA ILE A 69 -9.68 -5.28 0.02
C ILE A 69 -8.76 -5.73 -1.13
N THR A 70 -8.14 -4.77 -1.83
CA THR A 70 -7.25 -5.02 -2.95
C THR A 70 -5.96 -5.73 -2.51
N GLY A 71 -5.40 -5.39 -1.36
CA GLY A 71 -4.21 -6.05 -0.79
C GLY A 71 -4.31 -7.58 -0.66
N PRO A 72 -5.30 -8.15 0.06
CA PRO A 72 -5.50 -9.59 0.18
C PRO A 72 -5.93 -10.23 -1.14
N LEU A 73 -6.70 -9.54 -2.00
CA LEU A 73 -7.03 -10.02 -3.35
C LEU A 73 -5.76 -10.26 -4.19
N ILE A 74 -4.88 -9.26 -4.27
CA ILE A 74 -3.60 -9.36 -4.99
C ILE A 74 -2.76 -10.50 -4.40
N SER A 75 -2.67 -10.57 -3.07
CA SER A 75 -1.93 -11.63 -2.37
C SER A 75 -2.45 -13.02 -2.73
N HIS A 76 -3.77 -13.21 -2.73
CA HIS A 76 -4.41 -14.48 -3.05
C HIS A 76 -4.19 -14.89 -4.52
N ILE A 77 -4.37 -13.95 -5.46
CA ILE A 77 -4.17 -14.19 -6.89
C ILE A 77 -2.71 -14.55 -7.18
N ILE A 78 -1.77 -13.84 -6.56
CA ILE A 78 -0.34 -14.11 -6.73
C ILE A 78 0.02 -15.48 -6.15
N ALA A 79 -0.43 -15.81 -4.94
CA ALA A 79 -0.19 -17.11 -4.32
C ALA A 79 -0.73 -18.26 -5.21
N ARG A 80 -1.95 -18.12 -5.72
CA ARG A 80 -2.56 -19.08 -6.64
C ARG A 80 -1.78 -19.23 -7.94
N SER A 81 -1.27 -18.13 -8.49
CA SER A 81 -0.44 -18.15 -9.71
C SER A 81 0.90 -18.86 -9.49
N ILE A 82 1.51 -18.72 -8.31
CA ILE A 82 2.75 -19.41 -7.97
C ILE A 82 2.51 -20.92 -7.91
N ILE A 83 1.48 -21.37 -7.17
CA ILE A 83 1.13 -22.79 -7.03
C ILE A 83 0.87 -23.42 -8.42
N GLN A 84 0.09 -22.75 -9.26
CA GLN A 84 -0.26 -23.25 -10.59
C GLN A 84 0.93 -23.29 -11.56
N LYS A 85 1.99 -22.48 -11.32
CA LYS A 85 3.24 -22.52 -12.09
C LYS A 85 4.13 -23.69 -11.66
N GLU A 86 3.99 -24.17 -10.44
CA GLU A 86 4.71 -25.32 -9.90
C GLU A 86 4.11 -26.64 -10.43
N ASP A 87 2.78 -26.77 -10.51
CA ASP A 87 2.08 -27.93 -11.11
C ASP A 87 2.29 -28.09 -12.63
N ARG A 88 2.84 -27.07 -13.31
CA ARG A 88 3.10 -27.08 -14.77
C ARG A 88 4.54 -27.49 -15.12
N LYS A 89 5.39 -27.77 -14.15
CA LYS A 89 6.75 -28.29 -14.33
C LYS A 89 6.79 -29.78 -14.04
#